data_AF-A0A6L7X4F4-F1
#
_entry.id   AF-A0A6L7X4F4-F1
#
_cell.length_a   1.000
_cell.length_b   1.000
_cell.length_c   1.000
_cell.angle_alpha   90.00
_cell.angle_beta   90.00
_cell.angle_gamma   90.00
#
_symmetry.space_group_name_H-M   'P 1'
#
loop_
_entity.id
_entity.type
_entity.pdbx_description
1 polymer ?
#
loop_
_entity_poly.entity_id
_entity_poly.type
_entity_poly.pdbx_seq_one_letter_code
_entity_poly.pdbx_strand_id
1 'polypeptide(L)'
;MISRRSLLQVLAAEGAVLSGVALAACTPSEPPTLGPSALTDTGSSLRALARDRGLSLGTSVVAHWLIDRDYAALAGRHFDRVTADAAGFMSIIQPTRGATNFTNFDRVAQFAREHDQTPRLQALVWGRHTPETEDIFGGWTPTPGWVLRGDLSRDEAIAVMQQHIEKVMRRYRGRGREYVVVNEPLHGDRRRTGLHPNV
;
A
#
# COMPACT_ATOMS: atom_id res chain seq x y z
N MET A 1 -25.39 7.58 -7.83
CA MET A 1 -25.67 8.59 -6.78
C MET A 1 -26.13 7.83 -5.54
N ILE A 2 -25.26 7.68 -4.56
CA ILE A 2 -25.56 6.93 -3.33
C ILE A 2 -26.09 7.93 -2.29
N SER A 3 -27.31 7.69 -1.83
CA SER A 3 -28.02 8.55 -0.87
C SER A 3 -27.54 8.31 0.56
N ARG A 4 -27.47 9.39 1.37
CA ARG A 4 -27.08 9.42 2.79
C ARG A 4 -27.84 8.44 3.70
N ARG A 5 -28.91 7.80 3.22
CA ARG A 5 -29.71 6.81 3.97
C ARG A 5 -29.07 5.43 4.09
N SER A 6 -28.08 5.07 3.27
CA SER A 6 -27.46 3.73 3.30
C SER A 6 -26.30 3.59 4.30
N LEU A 7 -26.00 4.63 5.08
CA LEU A 7 -24.85 4.66 6.02
C LEU A 7 -25.23 4.46 7.49
N LEU A 8 -26.49 4.16 7.82
CA LEU A 8 -26.97 4.09 9.21
C LEU A 8 -27.54 2.73 9.65
N GLN A 9 -27.33 1.64 8.90
CA GLN A 9 -27.94 0.33 9.22
C GLN A 9 -27.01 -0.77 9.78
N VAL A 10 -25.81 -0.46 10.30
CA VAL A 10 -24.95 -1.50 10.92
C VAL A 10 -24.58 -1.23 12.40
N LEU A 11 -25.24 -0.30 13.08
CA LEU A 11 -25.11 -0.16 14.54
C LEU A 11 -26.47 -0.12 15.21
N ALA A 12 -27.06 -1.29 15.47
CA ALA A 12 -27.95 -1.54 16.61
C ALA A 12 -28.38 -3.02 16.61
N ALA A 13 -27.82 -3.82 17.50
CA ALA A 13 -28.47 -5.01 18.03
C ALA A 13 -28.40 -4.92 19.56
N GLU A 14 -29.57 -4.76 20.17
CA GLU A 14 -29.82 -4.54 21.58
C GLU A 14 -29.80 -5.85 22.40
N GLY A 15 -29.56 -5.72 23.70
CA GLY A 15 -29.86 -6.74 24.70
C GLY A 15 -30.01 -6.10 26.08
N ALA A 16 -31.24 -5.77 26.46
CA ALA A 16 -31.60 -5.09 27.71
C ALA A 16 -31.75 -6.05 28.91
N VAL A 17 -31.34 -5.59 30.10
CA VAL A 17 -31.88 -6.06 31.40
C VAL A 17 -31.97 -4.86 32.36
N LEU A 18 -33.14 -4.63 32.95
CA LEU A 18 -33.45 -3.54 33.90
C LEU A 18 -32.88 -3.79 35.31
N SER A 19 -32.39 -2.73 35.97
CA SER A 19 -32.74 -2.33 37.35
C SER A 19 -32.09 -0.99 37.73
N GLY A 20 -32.83 -0.13 38.42
CA GLY A 20 -32.55 1.31 38.54
C GLY A 20 -31.47 1.73 39.54
N VAL A 21 -31.22 3.05 39.57
CA VAL A 21 -30.90 3.94 40.71
C VAL A 21 -30.26 5.26 40.20
N ALA A 22 -30.75 6.38 40.76
CA ALA A 22 -30.18 7.75 40.83
C ALA A 22 -29.90 8.54 39.53
N LEU A 23 -30.68 9.61 39.34
CA LEU A 23 -30.35 10.76 38.48
C LEU A 23 -29.14 11.51 39.06
N ALA A 24 -27.93 11.13 38.64
CA ALA A 24 -26.77 12.00 38.73
C ALA A 24 -26.72 12.86 37.45
N ALA A 25 -26.83 14.17 37.59
CA ALA A 25 -26.62 15.10 36.49
C ALA A 25 -25.18 14.96 35.98
N CYS A 26 -25.00 14.24 34.87
CA CYS A 26 -23.75 14.24 34.13
C CYS A 26 -23.64 15.61 33.44
N THR A 27 -22.81 16.49 33.98
CA THR A 27 -22.27 17.58 33.17
C THR A 27 -21.47 16.93 32.03
N PRO A 28 -21.74 17.27 30.76
CA PRO A 28 -20.91 16.77 29.67
C PRO A 28 -19.51 17.35 29.85
N SER A 29 -18.56 16.50 30.26
CA SER A 29 -17.15 16.84 30.21
C SER A 29 -16.77 17.09 28.76
N GLU A 30 -16.25 18.28 28.50
CA GLU A 30 -15.76 18.68 27.19
C GLU A 30 -14.73 17.63 26.69
N PRO A 31 -14.83 17.16 25.44
CA PRO A 31 -13.88 16.20 24.91
C PRO A 31 -12.47 16.83 24.98
N PRO A 32 -11.43 16.07 25.37
CA PRO A 32 -10.09 16.61 25.45
C PRO A 32 -9.70 17.16 24.08
N THR A 33 -9.51 18.47 24.00
CA THR A 33 -8.97 19.14 22.82
C THR A 33 -7.55 18.61 22.62
N LEU A 34 -7.37 17.71 21.65
CA LEU A 34 -6.05 17.31 21.18
C LEU A 34 -5.44 18.55 20.51
N GLY A 35 -4.66 19.31 21.28
CA GLY A 35 -3.79 20.34 20.72
C GLY A 35 -2.78 19.70 19.74
N PRO A 36 -2.18 20.49 18.84
CA PRO A 36 -1.15 20.00 17.94
C PRO A 36 0.01 19.47 18.79
N SER A 37 0.05 18.15 18.95
CA SER A 37 1.14 17.46 19.60
C SER A 37 2.34 17.57 18.67
N ALA A 38 3.14 18.61 18.85
CA ALA A 38 4.48 18.64 18.29
C ALA A 38 5.19 17.41 18.84
N LEU A 39 5.42 16.41 17.98
CA LEU A 39 6.11 15.17 18.32
C LEU A 39 7.57 15.48 18.69
N THR A 40 7.80 16.01 19.89
CA THR A 40 9.13 16.07 20.49
C THR A 40 9.43 14.71 21.11
N ASP A 41 9.66 13.72 20.24
CA ASP A 41 10.20 12.43 20.66
C ASP A 41 11.70 12.60 20.97
N THR A 42 12.00 12.78 22.25
CA THR A 42 13.35 12.90 22.81
C THR A 42 14.06 11.54 22.99
N GLY A 43 13.46 10.43 22.55
CA GLY A 43 14.04 9.08 22.60
C GLY A 43 14.73 8.64 21.31
N SER A 44 15.48 7.53 21.37
CA SER A 44 16.09 6.90 20.18
C SER A 44 15.02 6.45 19.17
N SER A 45 15.22 6.77 17.88
CA SER A 45 14.33 6.33 16.80
C SER A 45 14.22 4.80 16.72
N LEU A 46 13.10 4.27 16.17
CA LEU A 46 12.91 2.83 16.03
C LEU A 46 14.01 2.18 15.17
N ARG A 47 14.43 2.82 14.07
CA ARG A 47 15.56 2.35 13.25
C ARG A 47 16.88 2.31 14.00
N ALA A 48 17.10 3.20 14.97
CA ALA A 48 18.29 3.14 15.82
C ALA A 48 18.23 1.93 16.76
N LEU A 49 17.11 1.74 17.45
CA LEU A 49 16.90 0.58 18.33
C LEU A 49 16.98 -0.77 17.60
N ALA A 50 16.52 -0.82 16.35
CA ALA A 50 16.65 -1.99 15.48
C ALA A 50 18.11 -2.24 15.09
N ARG A 51 18.83 -1.18 14.69
CA ARG A 51 20.25 -1.26 14.31
C ARG A 51 21.13 -1.75 15.45
N ASP A 52 20.87 -1.30 16.68
CA ASP A 52 21.59 -1.75 17.88
C ASP A 52 21.43 -3.27 18.14
N ARG A 53 20.41 -3.89 17.53
CA ARG A 53 20.14 -5.34 17.58
C ARG A 53 20.57 -6.05 16.29
N GLY A 54 21.25 -5.38 15.37
CA GLY A 54 21.63 -5.94 14.08
C GLY A 54 20.44 -6.19 13.14
N LEU A 55 19.30 -5.54 13.40
CA LEU A 55 18.08 -5.64 12.60
C LEU A 55 17.91 -4.40 11.73
N SER A 56 17.04 -4.53 10.71
CA SER A 56 16.53 -3.39 9.98
C SER A 56 15.03 -3.28 10.09
N LEU A 57 14.51 -2.07 9.93
CA LEU A 57 13.10 -1.78 10.14
C LEU A 57 12.55 -0.94 8.99
N GLY A 58 11.64 -1.55 8.22
CA GLY A 58 10.96 -0.90 7.11
C GLY A 58 9.49 -0.59 7.38
N THR A 59 8.93 0.28 6.54
CA THR A 59 7.49 0.56 6.48
C THR A 59 7.01 0.65 5.03
N SER A 60 5.70 0.54 4.79
CA SER A 60 5.08 0.89 3.50
C SER A 60 4.72 2.37 3.52
N VAL A 61 5.02 3.10 2.43
CA VAL A 61 4.65 4.51 2.28
C VAL A 61 3.78 4.74 1.06
N VAL A 62 2.74 5.55 1.24
CA VAL A 62 1.85 5.94 0.16
C VAL A 62 2.32 7.29 -0.41
N ALA A 63 2.68 7.30 -1.70
CA ALA A 63 3.37 8.43 -2.33
C ALA A 63 2.63 9.79 -2.18
N HIS A 64 1.30 9.81 -2.16
CA HIS A 64 0.57 11.07 -2.03
C HIS A 64 0.51 11.58 -0.58
N TRP A 65 0.68 10.73 0.43
CA TRP A 65 0.70 11.13 1.84
C TRP A 65 2.03 11.74 2.25
N LEU A 66 3.09 11.61 1.44
CA LEU A 66 4.39 12.26 1.69
C LEU A 66 4.33 13.80 1.62
N ILE A 67 3.21 14.40 1.18
CA ILE A 67 2.97 15.84 1.30
C ILE A 67 2.61 16.27 2.74
N ASP A 68 2.07 15.34 3.52
CA ASP A 68 1.79 15.55 4.93
C ASP A 68 3.11 15.50 5.71
N ARG A 69 3.40 16.60 6.41
CA ARG A 69 4.68 16.79 7.08
C ARG A 69 4.87 15.84 8.25
N ASP A 70 3.80 15.51 8.97
CA ASP A 70 3.87 14.65 10.14
C ASP A 70 4.04 13.19 9.71
N TYR A 71 3.32 12.78 8.66
CA TYR A 71 3.51 11.48 8.02
C TYR A 71 4.95 11.30 7.51
N ALA A 72 5.46 12.27 6.76
CA ALA A 72 6.82 12.26 6.23
C ALA A 72 7.87 12.26 7.34
N ALA A 73 7.69 13.07 8.39
CA ALA A 73 8.59 13.14 9.53
C ALA A 73 8.66 11.80 10.29
N LEU A 74 7.51 11.17 10.55
CA LEU A 74 7.46 9.87 11.22
C LEU A 74 8.13 8.79 10.38
N ALA A 75 7.78 8.69 9.10
CA ALA A 75 8.35 7.70 8.19
C ALA A 75 9.87 7.88 8.03
N GLY A 76 10.34 9.12 7.89
CA GLY A 76 11.76 9.44 7.69
C GLY A 76 12.61 9.23 8.94
N ARG A 77 12.05 9.51 10.12
CA ARG A 77 12.75 9.36 11.41
C ARG A 77 12.88 7.91 11.84
N HIS A 78 11.82 7.10 11.70
CA HIS A 78 11.72 5.82 12.39
C HIS A 78 12.14 4.60 11.56
N PHE A 79 12.24 4.71 10.24
CA PHE A 79 12.51 3.56 9.37
C PHE A 79 13.79 3.73 8.55
N ASP A 80 14.44 2.63 8.20
CA ASP A 80 15.60 2.59 7.31
C ASP A 80 15.28 1.98 5.93
N ARG A 81 14.06 1.48 5.76
CA ARG A 81 13.51 0.97 4.49
C ARG A 81 12.11 1.49 4.25
N VAL A 82 11.81 1.77 2.98
CA VAL A 82 10.46 2.14 2.56
C VAL A 82 10.02 1.31 1.37
N THR A 83 8.89 0.65 1.49
CA THR A 83 8.22 -0.01 0.37
C THR A 83 7.25 0.98 -0.27
N ALA A 84 7.33 1.13 -1.60
CA ALA A 84 6.51 2.09 -2.34
C ALA A 84 5.09 1.56 -2.60
N ASP A 85 4.33 1.35 -1.52
CA ASP A 85 2.97 0.81 -1.45
C ASP A 85 2.36 0.36 -2.80
N ALA A 86 1.38 1.11 -3.33
CA ALA A 86 0.83 0.87 -4.66
C ALA A 86 1.65 1.48 -5.81
N ALA A 87 2.57 2.40 -5.50
CA ALA A 87 3.32 3.16 -6.50
C ALA A 87 4.24 2.27 -7.37
N GLY A 88 4.60 1.08 -6.89
CA GLY A 88 5.40 0.11 -7.63
C GLY A 88 4.62 -0.84 -8.54
N PHE A 89 3.28 -0.84 -8.51
CA PHE A 89 2.47 -1.76 -9.30
C PHE A 89 2.35 -1.34 -10.77
N MET A 90 2.20 -2.33 -11.66
CA MET A 90 2.04 -2.10 -13.10
C MET A 90 0.82 -1.23 -13.41
N SER A 91 -0.27 -1.33 -12.65
CA SER A 91 -1.47 -0.51 -12.83
C SER A 91 -1.24 0.99 -12.58
N ILE A 92 -0.23 1.34 -11.76
CA ILE A 92 0.18 2.72 -11.52
C ILE A 92 1.27 3.15 -12.49
N ILE A 93 2.27 2.29 -12.73
CA ILE A 93 3.41 2.60 -13.58
C ILE A 93 3.05 2.60 -15.06
N GLN A 94 2.15 1.73 -15.52
CA GLN A 94 1.77 1.57 -16.92
C GLN A 94 0.24 1.45 -17.07
N PRO A 95 -0.50 2.52 -16.70
CA PRO A 95 -1.97 2.46 -16.61
C PRO A 95 -2.64 2.21 -17.96
N THR A 96 -2.01 2.64 -19.06
CA THR A 96 -2.46 2.42 -20.44
C THR A 96 -1.33 1.88 -21.30
N ARG A 97 -1.67 1.19 -22.40
CA ARG A 97 -0.67 0.61 -23.32
C ARG A 97 0.21 1.73 -23.88
N GLY A 98 1.53 1.54 -23.81
CA GLY A 98 2.52 2.46 -24.37
C GLY A 98 2.87 3.68 -23.49
N ALA A 99 2.08 4.00 -22.46
CA ALA A 99 2.35 5.13 -21.57
C ALA A 99 2.87 4.66 -20.20
N THR A 100 3.89 5.35 -19.68
CA THR A 100 4.43 5.09 -18.33
C THR A 100 4.32 6.31 -17.44
N ASN A 101 3.95 6.12 -16.18
CA ASN A 101 3.91 7.14 -15.15
C ASN A 101 4.78 6.72 -13.95
N PHE A 102 5.94 7.34 -13.80
CA PHE A 102 6.86 7.08 -12.70
C PHE A 102 6.73 8.06 -11.53
N THR A 103 5.86 9.07 -11.64
CA THR A 103 5.77 10.21 -10.70
C THR A 103 5.68 9.77 -9.24
N ASN A 104 4.79 8.82 -8.94
CA ASN A 104 4.57 8.36 -7.57
C ASN A 104 5.77 7.60 -7.01
N PHE A 105 6.36 6.72 -7.80
CA PHE A 105 7.52 5.95 -7.34
C PHE A 105 8.77 6.83 -7.27
N ASP A 106 8.96 7.76 -8.19
CA ASP A 106 10.05 8.74 -8.13
C ASP A 106 9.99 9.55 -6.84
N ARG A 107 8.79 9.95 -6.40
CA ARG A 107 8.58 10.63 -5.12
C ARG A 107 9.00 9.76 -3.93
N VAL A 108 8.62 8.48 -3.92
CA VAL A 108 9.05 7.56 -2.85
C VAL A 108 10.57 7.32 -2.89
N ALA A 109 11.14 7.12 -4.07
CA ALA A 109 12.57 6.94 -4.24
C ALA A 109 13.37 8.20 -3.85
N GLN A 110 12.80 9.39 -4.05
CA GLN A 110 13.37 10.65 -3.59
C GLN A 110 13.31 10.76 -2.07
N PHE A 111 12.14 10.55 -1.48
CA PHE A 111 11.97 10.52 -0.02
C PHE A 111 12.95 9.54 0.64
N ALA A 112 13.08 8.34 0.09
CA ALA A 112 14.01 7.34 0.60
C ALA A 112 15.47 7.85 0.60
N ARG A 113 15.90 8.52 -0.48
CA ARG A 113 17.25 9.12 -0.55
C ARG A 113 17.44 10.24 0.45
N GLU A 114 16.44 11.11 0.63
CA GLU A 114 16.51 12.25 1.55
C GLU A 114 16.58 11.83 3.02
N HIS A 115 16.15 10.61 3.36
CA HIS A 115 16.13 10.08 4.72
C HIS A 115 17.13 8.93 4.97
N ASP A 116 18.07 8.70 4.06
CA ASP A 116 19.05 7.59 4.10
C ASP A 116 18.39 6.21 4.22
N GLN A 117 17.29 6.03 3.51
CA GLN A 117 16.51 4.80 3.48
C GLN A 117 16.76 4.02 2.19
N THR A 118 16.56 2.70 2.27
CA THR A 118 16.57 1.84 1.10
C THR A 118 15.14 1.68 0.55
N PRO A 119 14.84 2.14 -0.68
CA PRO A 119 13.54 1.92 -1.28
C PRO A 119 13.40 0.48 -1.78
N ARG A 120 12.24 -0.11 -1.53
CA ARG A 120 11.81 -1.42 -2.05
C ARG A 120 10.67 -1.23 -3.03
N LEU A 121 10.85 -1.78 -4.23
CA LEU A 121 9.79 -1.84 -5.23
C LEU A 121 8.95 -3.09 -5.03
N GLN A 122 7.64 -2.93 -4.91
CA GLN A 122 6.70 -4.04 -4.96
C GLN A 122 5.53 -3.68 -5.90
N ALA A 123 5.08 -4.57 -6.77
CA ALA A 123 5.74 -5.73 -7.35
C ALA A 123 5.73 -5.56 -8.87
N LEU A 124 6.74 -6.08 -9.57
CA LEU A 124 6.82 -5.94 -11.03
C LEU A 124 5.75 -6.77 -11.75
N VAL A 125 5.47 -7.96 -11.21
CA VAL A 125 4.42 -8.86 -11.70
C VAL A 125 3.57 -9.27 -10.51
N TRP A 126 2.28 -8.97 -10.58
CA TRP A 126 1.30 -9.44 -9.61
C TRP A 126 -0.04 -9.64 -10.31
N GLY A 127 -0.38 -10.91 -10.51
CA GLY A 127 -1.67 -11.30 -11.06
C GLY A 127 -2.69 -11.41 -9.93
N ARG A 128 -3.56 -10.41 -9.79
CA ARG A 128 -4.67 -10.44 -8.82
C ARG A 128 -5.95 -10.06 -9.54
N HIS A 129 -6.58 -11.05 -10.16
CA HIS A 129 -7.86 -10.90 -10.87
C HIS A 129 -8.58 -12.24 -10.91
N THR A 130 -9.13 -12.65 -9.79
CA THR A 130 -10.16 -13.68 -9.77
C THR A 130 -11.52 -13.03 -9.52
N PRO A 131 -12.64 -13.60 -10.01
CA PRO A 131 -13.98 -13.10 -9.71
C PRO A 131 -14.22 -12.91 -8.20
N GLU A 132 -13.62 -13.78 -7.38
CA GLU A 132 -13.69 -13.71 -5.91
C GLU A 132 -12.94 -12.50 -5.33
N THR A 133 -12.00 -11.92 -6.08
CA THR A 133 -11.21 -10.75 -5.66
C THR A 133 -11.71 -9.43 -6.22
N GLU A 134 -12.65 -9.44 -7.18
CA GLU A 134 -13.20 -8.21 -7.79
C GLU A 134 -13.86 -7.31 -6.72
N ASP A 135 -14.53 -7.91 -5.73
CA ASP A 135 -15.25 -7.17 -4.70
C ASP A 135 -14.38 -6.74 -3.50
N ILE A 136 -13.25 -7.43 -3.27
CA ILE A 136 -12.45 -7.26 -2.04
C ILE A 136 -11.72 -5.91 -2.01
N PHE A 137 -11.47 -5.29 -3.18
CA PHE A 137 -10.76 -4.01 -3.31
C PHE A 137 -11.52 -2.97 -4.16
N GLY A 138 -12.85 -3.10 -4.26
CA GLY A 138 -13.66 -2.18 -5.08
C GLY A 138 -13.24 -2.20 -6.56
N GLY A 139 -12.88 -3.37 -7.09
CA GLY A 139 -12.44 -3.56 -8.48
C GLY A 139 -11.01 -3.11 -8.77
N TRP A 140 -10.24 -2.62 -7.79
CA TRP A 140 -8.85 -2.25 -8.00
C TRP A 140 -7.97 -3.49 -8.22
N THR A 141 -7.03 -3.40 -9.16
CA THR A 141 -6.08 -4.47 -9.47
C THR A 141 -4.65 -3.94 -9.66
N PRO A 142 -3.61 -4.71 -9.30
CA PRO A 142 -2.20 -4.32 -9.44
C PRO A 142 -1.69 -4.40 -10.88
N THR A 143 -2.39 -5.14 -11.74
CA THR A 143 -2.12 -5.24 -13.18
C THR A 143 -3.23 -4.48 -13.93
N PRO A 144 -2.92 -3.61 -14.90
CA PRO A 144 -3.91 -2.75 -15.53
C PRO A 144 -4.89 -3.55 -16.40
N GLY A 145 -6.12 -3.04 -16.54
CA GLY A 145 -7.19 -3.70 -17.28
C GLY A 145 -6.87 -4.01 -18.74
N TRP A 146 -6.04 -3.19 -19.41
CA TRP A 146 -5.63 -3.46 -20.80
C TRP A 146 -4.70 -4.68 -20.93
N VAL A 147 -4.09 -5.14 -19.84
CA VAL A 147 -3.32 -6.39 -19.78
C VAL A 147 -4.24 -7.54 -19.37
N LEU A 148 -5.02 -7.36 -18.30
CA LEU A 148 -5.86 -8.44 -17.76
C LEU A 148 -7.04 -8.82 -18.66
N ARG A 149 -7.63 -7.83 -19.31
CA ARG A 149 -8.82 -7.98 -20.17
C ARG A 149 -8.52 -7.60 -21.62
N GLY A 150 -7.26 -7.36 -21.94
CA GLY A 150 -6.85 -7.16 -23.32
C GLY A 150 -6.87 -8.49 -24.06
N ASP A 151 -7.22 -8.44 -25.35
CA ASP A 151 -7.11 -9.59 -26.26
C ASP A 151 -5.64 -9.77 -26.69
N LEU A 152 -4.77 -10.11 -25.72
CA LEU A 152 -3.35 -10.34 -25.94
C LEU A 152 -3.13 -11.85 -26.14
N SER A 153 -2.40 -12.21 -27.19
CA SER A 153 -1.84 -13.55 -27.29
C SER A 153 -0.82 -13.81 -26.17
N ARG A 154 -0.49 -15.09 -25.93
CA ARG A 154 0.52 -15.48 -24.94
C ARG A 154 1.85 -14.76 -25.14
N ASP A 155 2.31 -14.68 -26.38
CA ASP A 155 3.61 -14.07 -26.70
C ASP A 155 3.57 -12.55 -26.53
N GLU A 156 2.44 -11.91 -26.85
CA GLU A 156 2.24 -10.48 -26.56
C GLU A 156 2.20 -10.19 -25.06
N ALA A 157 1.53 -11.03 -24.26
CA ALA A 157 1.49 -10.89 -22.81
C ALA A 157 2.90 -11.03 -22.19
N ILE A 158 3.69 -12.01 -22.63
CA ILE A 158 5.08 -12.19 -22.21
C ILE A 158 5.94 -10.98 -22.62
N ALA A 159 5.80 -10.50 -23.85
CA ALA A 159 6.54 -9.33 -24.33
C ALA A 159 6.19 -8.08 -23.51
N VAL A 160 4.91 -7.88 -23.18
CA VAL A 160 4.44 -6.79 -22.32
C VAL A 160 5.08 -6.88 -20.93
N MET A 161 5.08 -8.07 -20.32
CA MET A 161 5.70 -8.30 -19.01
C MET A 161 7.20 -8.00 -19.03
N GLN A 162 7.93 -8.54 -20.01
CA GLN A 162 9.37 -8.32 -20.16
C GLN A 162 9.71 -6.84 -20.35
N GLN A 163 8.99 -6.16 -21.25
CA GLN A 163 9.17 -4.73 -21.49
C GLN A 163 8.88 -3.90 -20.23
N HIS A 164 7.86 -4.27 -19.45
CA HIS A 164 7.54 -3.61 -18.19
C HIS A 164 8.69 -3.75 -17.19
N ILE A 165 9.15 -4.98 -16.95
CA ILE A 165 10.27 -5.29 -16.06
C ILE A 165 11.51 -4.50 -16.48
N GLU A 166 11.87 -4.54 -17.77
CA GLU A 166 13.05 -3.84 -18.29
C GLU A 166 12.97 -2.32 -18.09
N LYS A 167 11.82 -1.70 -18.39
CA LYS A 167 11.64 -0.24 -18.22
C LYS A 167 11.81 0.17 -16.77
N VAL A 168 11.16 -0.54 -15.85
CA VAL A 168 11.22 -0.25 -14.42
C VAL A 168 12.62 -0.45 -13.86
N MET A 169 13.23 -1.61 -14.15
CA MET A 169 14.58 -1.95 -13.66
C MET A 169 15.64 -1.01 -14.24
N ARG A 170 15.53 -0.61 -15.50
CA ARG A 170 16.44 0.36 -16.14
C ARG A 170 16.34 1.73 -15.48
N ARG A 171 15.12 2.21 -15.20
CA ARG A 171 14.91 3.53 -14.57
C ARG A 171 15.49 3.58 -13.16
N TYR A 172 15.29 2.53 -12.37
CA TYR A 172 15.69 2.49 -10.96
C TYR A 172 17.03 1.80 -10.72
N ARG A 173 17.82 1.55 -11.78
CA ARG A 173 19.16 0.99 -11.67
C ARG A 173 20.02 1.85 -10.74
N GLY A 174 20.60 1.23 -9.71
CA GLY A 174 21.43 1.91 -8.70
C GLY A 174 20.64 2.78 -7.71
N ARG A 175 19.30 2.82 -7.81
CA ARG A 175 18.41 3.59 -6.92
C ARG A 175 17.51 2.67 -6.08
N GLY A 176 17.14 1.50 -6.60
CA GLY A 176 16.48 0.43 -5.84
C GLY A 176 17.49 -0.66 -5.46
N ARG A 177 17.39 -1.16 -4.22
CA ARG A 177 18.23 -2.30 -3.76
C ARG A 177 17.42 -3.57 -3.52
N GLU A 178 16.11 -3.47 -3.41
CA GLU A 178 15.20 -4.58 -3.12
C GLU A 178 13.99 -4.53 -4.05
N TYR A 179 13.66 -5.67 -4.66
CA TYR A 179 12.56 -5.79 -5.63
C TYR A 179 11.73 -7.03 -5.33
N VAL A 180 10.42 -6.87 -5.26
CA VAL A 180 9.48 -7.98 -5.43
C VAL A 180 9.25 -8.14 -6.92
N VAL A 181 9.92 -9.10 -7.52
CA VAL A 181 9.81 -9.35 -8.97
C VAL A 181 8.45 -9.97 -9.29
N VAL A 182 8.09 -11.05 -8.59
CA VAL A 182 6.81 -11.73 -8.74
C VAL A 182 6.16 -11.83 -7.37
N ASN A 183 4.94 -11.31 -7.23
CA ASN A 183 4.15 -11.43 -6.02
C ASN A 183 3.03 -12.46 -6.19
N GLU A 184 2.87 -13.32 -5.20
CA GLU A 184 1.79 -14.30 -5.11
C GLU A 184 1.56 -15.12 -6.41
N PRO A 185 2.60 -15.74 -6.99
CA PRO A 185 2.43 -16.55 -8.19
C PRO A 185 1.63 -17.83 -7.95
N LEU A 186 1.52 -18.26 -6.69
CA LEU A 186 0.86 -19.50 -6.32
C LEU A 186 -0.58 -19.24 -5.88
N HIS A 187 -1.47 -20.14 -6.28
CA HIS A 187 -2.86 -20.15 -5.84
C HIS A 187 -3.17 -21.49 -5.16
N GLY A 188 -3.98 -21.44 -4.09
CA GLY A 188 -4.28 -22.61 -3.26
C GLY A 188 -5.22 -23.63 -3.91
N ASP A 189 -5.57 -23.47 -5.19
CA ASP A 189 -6.34 -24.49 -5.89
C ASP A 189 -5.46 -25.68 -6.28
N ARG A 190 -6.08 -26.85 -6.39
CA ARG A 190 -5.43 -28.14 -6.64
C ARG A 190 -4.95 -28.30 -8.10
N ARG A 191 -4.64 -27.21 -8.83
CA ARG A 191 -4.06 -27.32 -10.18
C ARG A 191 -2.70 -28.00 -10.11
N ARG A 192 -2.38 -28.78 -11.15
CA ARG A 192 -1.13 -29.55 -11.25
C ARG A 192 0.13 -28.68 -11.11
N THR A 193 0.03 -27.37 -11.39
CA THR A 193 1.14 -26.41 -11.30
C THR A 193 1.08 -25.51 -10.05
N GLY A 194 -0.07 -25.41 -9.38
CA GLY A 194 -0.30 -24.48 -8.26
C GLY A 194 -0.17 -22.99 -8.61
N LEU A 195 -0.08 -22.62 -9.89
CA LEU A 195 0.08 -21.23 -10.33
C LEU A 195 -1.28 -20.49 -10.42
N HIS A 196 -1.26 -19.20 -10.09
CA HIS A 196 -2.38 -18.30 -10.30
C HIS A 196 -2.67 -18.14 -11.81
N PRO A 197 -3.93 -18.14 -12.26
CA PRO A 197 -4.28 -18.10 -13.69
C PRO A 197 -3.82 -16.86 -14.45
N ASN A 198 -3.39 -15.81 -13.74
CA ASN A 198 -2.99 -14.51 -14.29
C ASN A 198 -1.53 -14.15 -13.97
N VAL A 199 -0.69 -15.16 -13.68
CA VAL A 199 0.75 -14.99 -13.42
C VAL A 199 1.55 -15.76 -14.46
#